data_AF-A0A101WYB3-F1
#
_entry.id   AF-A0A101WYB3-F1
#
_cell.length_a   1.000
_cell.length_b   1.000
_cell.length_c   1.000
_cell.angle_alpha   90.00
_cell.angle_beta   90.00
_cell.angle_gamma   90.00
#
_symmetry.space_group_name_H-M   'P 1'
#
loop_
_entity.id
_entity.type
_entity.pdbx_description
1 polymer ?
#
loop_
_entity_poly.entity_id
_entity_poly.type
_entity_poly.pdbx_seq_one_letter_code
_entity_poly.pdbx_strand_id
1 'polypeptide(L)'
;MPGVIATAIYILIMSWNNFFIPLVLVESPGLRPIALAVQKYIGGYGVLYNETYAGSLIAVIVPLVVFVFLGRYFVKGLLAFGAGVKANNRL
;
A
#
# COMPACT_ATOMS: atom_id res chain seq x y z
N MET A 1 -2.07 10.79 20.47
CA MET A 1 -3.07 9.92 19.81
C MET A 1 -2.38 8.84 18.96
N PRO A 2 -1.94 7.72 19.57
CA PRO A 2 -1.25 6.63 18.85
C PRO A 2 -2.15 5.93 17.82
N GLY A 3 -3.46 5.82 18.11
CA GLY A 3 -4.43 5.18 17.22
C GLY A 3 -4.59 5.89 15.87
N VAL A 4 -4.66 7.23 15.87
CA VAL A 4 -4.79 8.04 14.64
C VAL A 4 -3.61 7.81 13.69
N ILE A 5 -2.39 7.70 14.24
CA ILE A 5 -1.18 7.45 13.45
C ILE A 5 -1.24 6.05 12.82
N ALA A 6 -1.66 5.04 13.57
CA ALA A 6 -1.81 3.68 13.05
C ALA A 6 -2.87 3.61 11.94
N THR A 7 -4.02 4.27 12.13
CA THR A 7 -5.08 4.35 11.12
C THR A 7 -4.62 5.10 9.87
N ALA A 8 -3.89 6.21 10.01
CA ALA A 8 -3.36 6.97 8.88
C ALA A 8 -2.36 6.16 8.05
N ILE A 9 -1.44 5.44 8.70
CA ILE A 9 -0.50 4.52 8.04
C ILE A 9 -1.27 3.45 7.27
N TYR A 10 -2.27 2.84 7.91
CA TYR A 10 -3.08 1.79 7.31
C TYR A 10 -3.82 2.29 6.06
N ILE A 11 -4.49 3.44 6.16
CA ILE A 11 -5.20 4.06 5.03
C ILE A 11 -4.23 4.40 3.90
N LEU A 12 -3.04 4.91 4.21
CA LEU A 12 -2.03 5.26 3.21
C LEU A 12 -1.55 4.02 2.45
N ILE A 13 -1.23 2.94 3.15
CA ILE A 13 -0.83 1.66 2.52
C ILE A 13 -1.98 1.11 1.66
N MET A 14 -3.20 1.13 2.17
CA MET A 14 -4.37 0.64 1.42
C MET A 14 -4.64 1.49 0.17
N SER A 15 -4.60 2.82 0.28
CA SER A 15 -4.84 3.74 -0.83
C SER A 15 -3.75 3.62 -1.90
N TRP A 16 -2.49 3.45 -1.51
CA TRP A 16 -1.37 3.30 -2.45
C TRP A 16 -1.41 1.99 -3.23
N ASN A 17 -1.78 0.88 -2.57
CA ASN A 17 -1.88 -0.43 -3.20
C ASN A 17 -3.20 -0.65 -3.98
N ASN A 18 -4.11 0.33 -3.95
CA ASN A 18 -5.41 0.19 -4.56
C ASN A 18 -5.31 0.23 -6.09
N PHE A 19 -5.51 -0.91 -6.72
CA PHE A 19 -5.50 -1.07 -8.18
C PHE A 19 -6.89 -0.88 -8.82
N PHE A 20 -7.94 -1.38 -8.16
CA PHE A 20 -9.25 -1.54 -8.80
C PHE A 20 -10.02 -0.23 -8.96
N ILE A 21 -10.06 0.60 -7.92
CA ILE A 21 -10.76 1.90 -7.97
C ILE A 21 -10.20 2.80 -9.09
N PRO A 22 -8.88 3.03 -9.20
CA PRO A 22 -8.34 3.86 -10.28
C PRO A 22 -8.48 3.22 -11.66
N LEU A 23 -8.46 1.88 -11.76
CA LEU A 23 -8.70 1.19 -13.02
C LEU A 23 -10.09 1.52 -13.60
N VAL A 24 -11.09 1.65 -12.74
CA VAL A 24 -12.48 1.93 -13.14
C VAL A 24 -12.75 3.43 -13.31
N LEU A 25 -12.17 4.28 -12.45
CA LEU A 25 -12.53 5.71 -12.38
C LEU A 25 -11.57 6.65 -13.11
N VAL A 26 -10.30 6.25 -13.33
CA VAL A 26 -9.27 7.13 -13.88
C VAL A 26 -9.05 6.88 -15.36
N GLU A 27 -9.69 7.69 -16.18
CA GLU A 27 -9.55 7.62 -17.63
C GLU A 27 -8.27 8.31 -18.13
N SER A 28 -7.95 9.47 -17.54
CA SER A 28 -6.83 10.33 -17.93
C SER A 28 -5.46 9.70 -17.60
N PRO A 29 -4.59 9.45 -18.61
CA PRO A 29 -3.31 8.77 -18.40
C PRO A 29 -2.38 9.47 -17.39
N GLY A 30 -2.39 10.81 -17.35
CA GLY A 30 -1.56 11.61 -16.44
C GLY A 30 -1.97 11.55 -14.96
N LEU A 31 -3.14 11.01 -14.66
CA LEU A 31 -3.67 10.88 -13.29
C LEU A 31 -3.62 9.43 -12.78
N ARG A 32 -3.12 8.49 -13.59
CA ARG A 32 -3.08 7.08 -13.21
C ARG A 32 -2.02 6.84 -12.13
N PRO A 33 -2.38 6.19 -11.02
CA PRO A 33 -1.40 5.74 -10.04
C PRO A 33 -0.38 4.80 -10.68
N ILE A 34 0.85 4.79 -10.15
CA ILE A 34 1.93 3.93 -10.66
C ILE A 34 1.49 2.46 -10.73
N ALA A 35 0.75 1.97 -9.72
CA ALA A 35 0.22 0.60 -9.70
C ALA A 35 -0.65 0.26 -10.92
N LEU A 36 -1.40 1.23 -11.44
CA LEU A 36 -2.20 1.08 -12.66
C LEU A 36 -1.38 1.31 -13.93
N ALA A 37 -0.44 2.26 -13.90
CA ALA A 37 0.38 2.62 -15.05
C ALA A 37 1.24 1.45 -15.54
N VAL A 38 1.66 0.53 -14.66
CA VAL A 38 2.40 -0.69 -15.04
C VAL A 38 1.58 -1.62 -15.95
N GLN A 39 0.25 -1.63 -15.82
CA GLN A 39 -0.61 -2.48 -16.65
C GLN A 39 -0.52 -2.15 -18.14
N LYS A 40 -0.14 -0.90 -18.50
CA LYS A 40 0.10 -0.50 -19.90
C LYS A 40 1.11 -1.40 -20.61
N TYR A 41 2.07 -1.98 -19.88
CA TYR A 41 3.12 -2.84 -20.41
C TYR A 41 2.67 -4.30 -20.61
N ILE A 42 1.46 -4.63 -20.17
CA ILE A 42 0.80 -5.93 -20.33
C ILE A 42 -0.32 -5.71 -21.36
N GLY A 43 0.05 -5.64 -22.65
CA GLY A 43 -0.83 -5.24 -23.75
C GLY A 43 -1.03 -6.30 -24.83
N GLY A 44 -1.90 -6.01 -25.80
CA GLY A 44 -2.39 -6.96 -26.83
C GLY A 44 -1.35 -7.57 -27.78
N TYR A 45 -0.09 -7.12 -27.74
CA TYR A 45 1.01 -7.66 -28.55
C TYR A 45 2.04 -8.46 -27.74
N GLY A 46 1.81 -8.63 -26.43
CA GLY A 46 2.71 -9.34 -25.52
C GLY A 46 3.06 -8.53 -24.27
N VAL A 47 3.73 -9.19 -23.33
CA VAL A 47 4.17 -8.58 -22.07
C VAL A 47 5.56 -8.00 -22.26
N LEU A 48 5.68 -6.69 -22.05
CA LEU A 48 6.96 -6.00 -21.96
C LEU A 48 7.54 -6.21 -20.56
N TYR A 49 8.23 -7.35 -20.38
CA TYR A 49 8.70 -7.81 -19.07
C TYR A 49 9.65 -6.82 -18.39
N ASN A 50 10.61 -6.25 -19.13
CA ASN A 50 11.61 -5.35 -18.57
C ASN A 50 10.95 -4.11 -17.95
N GLU A 51 10.01 -3.51 -18.67
CA GLU A 51 9.26 -2.31 -18.30
C GLU A 51 8.28 -2.61 -17.16
N THR A 52 7.64 -3.78 -17.21
CA THR A 52 6.72 -4.25 -16.16
C THR A 52 7.45 -4.42 -14.82
N TYR A 53 8.61 -5.09 -14.83
CA TYR A 53 9.40 -5.28 -13.62
C TYR A 53 10.02 -3.96 -13.11
N ALA A 54 10.55 -3.12 -14.00
CA ALA A 54 11.08 -1.81 -13.62
C ALA A 54 10.01 -0.92 -12.97
N GLY A 55 8.82 -0.85 -13.56
CA GLY A 55 7.70 -0.10 -13.02
C GLY A 55 7.20 -0.67 -11.68
N SER A 56 7.20 -2.00 -11.52
CA SER A 56 6.82 -2.66 -10.27
C SER A 56 7.81 -2.37 -9.14
N LEU A 57 9.11 -2.35 -9.43
CA LEU A 57 10.13 -1.97 -8.45
C LEU A 57 9.92 -0.54 -7.97
N ILE A 58 9.64 0.39 -8.88
CA ILE A 58 9.35 1.79 -8.53
C ILE A 58 8.06 1.88 -7.68
N ALA A 59 7.04 1.10 -8.00
CA ALA A 59 5.77 1.08 -7.24
C ALA A 59 5.97 0.70 -5.77
N VAL A 60 6.88 -0.24 -5.50
CA VAL A 60 7.19 -0.75 -4.16
C VAL A 60 8.01 0.22 -3.31
N ILE A 61 8.72 1.17 -3.91
CA ILE A 61 9.58 2.12 -3.18
C ILE A 61 8.78 2.89 -2.11
N VAL A 62 7.59 3.38 -2.44
CA VAL A 62 6.79 4.20 -1.50
C VAL A 62 6.33 3.39 -0.29
N PRO A 63 5.69 2.21 -0.43
CA PRO A 63 5.38 1.33 0.70
C PRO A 63 6.61 0.98 1.53
N LEU A 64 7.75 0.73 0.87
CA LEU A 64 8.99 0.34 1.54
C LEU A 64 9.54 1.49 2.38
N VAL A 65 9.56 2.72 1.85
CA VAL A 65 9.93 3.93 2.59
C VAL A 65 9.02 4.12 3.80
N VAL A 66 7.69 4.03 3.61
CA VAL A 66 6.72 4.14 4.71
C VAL A 66 6.99 3.08 5.78
N PHE A 67 7.27 1.84 5.39
CA PHE A 67 7.57 0.77 6.31
C PHE A 67 8.89 0.98 7.08
N VAL A 68 9.95 1.47 6.42
CA VAL A 68 11.24 1.73 7.09
C VAL A 68 11.11 2.80 8.17
N PHE A 69 10.40 3.90 7.87
CA PHE A 69 10.28 5.01 8.82
C PHE A 69 9.17 4.79 9.86
N LEU A 70 8.03 4.21 9.47
CA LEU A 70 6.84 4.09 10.31
C LEU A 70 6.60 2.66 10.82
N GLY A 71 7.32 1.66 10.33
CA GLY A 71 7.16 0.25 10.72
C GLY A 71 7.30 0.01 12.22
N ARG A 72 8.19 0.74 12.91
CA ARG A 72 8.30 0.67 14.37
C ARG A 72 7.04 1.12 15.11
N TYR A 73 6.28 2.07 14.55
CA TYR A 73 5.02 2.55 15.12
C TYR A 73 3.87 1.60 14.77
N PHE A 74 3.90 1.02 13.57
CA PHE A 74 2.96 -0.01 13.15
C PHE A 74 3.04 -1.24 14.06
N VAL A 75 4.25 -1.76 14.32
CA VAL A 75 4.45 -2.90 15.22
C VAL A 75 4.01 -2.57 16.65
N LYS A 76 4.36 -1.38 17.17
CA LYS A 76 3.90 -0.94 18.51
C LYS A 76 2.38 -0.79 18.59
N GLY A 77 1.74 -0.27 17.54
CA GLY A 77 0.28 -0.13 17.45
C GLY A 77 -0.43 -1.48 17.38
N LEU A 78 0.10 -2.43 16.59
CA LEU A 78 -0.42 -3.78 16.49
C LEU A 78 -0.29 -4.54 17.83
N LEU A 79 0.85 -4.41 18.51
CA LEU A 79 1.08 -4.99 19.83
C LEU A 79 0.17 -4.37 20.89
N ALA A 80 -0.07 -3.05 20.85
CA ALA A 80 -1.01 -2.39 21.75
C ALA A 80 -2.46 -2.86 21.53
N PHE A 81 -2.86 -3.10 20.27
CA PHE A 81 -4.17 -3.65 19.93
C PHE A 81 -4.31 -5.11 20.41
N GLY A 82 -3.30 -5.96 20.19
CA GLY A 82 -3.29 -7.35 20.65
C GLY A 82 -3.18 -7.51 22.17
N ALA A 83 -2.48 -6.59 22.86
CA ALA A 83 -2.36 -6.59 24.31
C ALA A 83 -3.68 -6.19 25.02
N GLY A 84 -4.51 -5.35 24.39
CA GLY A 84 -5.84 -4.99 24.91
C GLY A 84 -6.80 -6.18 24.99
N VAL A 85 -6.65 -7.17 24.11
CA VAL A 85 -7.47 -8.40 24.11
C VAL A 85 -7.11 -9.32 25.29
N LYS A 86 -5.88 -9.26 25.81
CA LYS A 86 -5.43 -10.17 26.88
C LYS A 86 -5.81 -9.71 28.30
N ALA A 87 -6.27 -8.47 28.46
CA ALA A 87 -6.66 -7.92 29.76
C ALA A 87 -8.07 -8.34 30.23
N ASN A 88 -8.91 -8.91 29.35
CA ASN A 88 -10.31 -9.22 29.63
C ASN A 88 -10.62 -10.70 29.94
N ASN A 89 -9.60 -11.53 30.23
CA ASN A 89 -9.76 -12.97 30.54
C ASN A 89 -9.14 -13.36 31.89
N ARG A 90 -9.15 -12.46 32.88
CA ARG A 90 -8.63 -12.73 34.25
C ARG A 90 -9.61 -12.39 35.37
N LEU A 91 -10.90 -12.58 35.14
CA LEU A 91 -11.92 -12.66 36.18
C LEU A 91 -12.78 -13.90 35.94
#